data_AF-A0AAN4YEK1-F1
#
_entry.id   AF-A0AAN4YEK1-F1
#
_cell.length_a   1.000
_cell.length_b   1.000
_cell.length_c   1.000
_cell.angle_alpha   90.00
_cell.angle_beta   90.00
_cell.angle_gamma   90.00
#
_symmetry.space_group_name_H-M   'P 1'
#
loop_
_entity.id
_entity.type
_entity.pdbx_description
1 polymer ?
#
loop_
_entity_poly.entity_id
_entity_poly.type
_entity_poly.pdbx_seq_one_letter_code
_entity_poly.pdbx_strand_id
1 'polypeptide(L)'
;MVNRKEEQGQAAIDKIKEEAGADAKIEWVPCDMGNLAQIKEVFTGIREREERLDLLILSAGINANQYGETHDKIDRHFQVNWLGQFYVCNLLFPLIRKTSKLPDTPAPRIVWETSEQHRAAPKVVHFGSLDEINNPAIDNTELYGRSKLAIILGVKYGFLDRVIKPNEDNIYVLSVHPGAVSIPGT
;
A
#
# COMPACT_ATOMS: atom_id res chain seq x y z
N MET A 1 5.35 -2.88 -11.89
CA MET A 1 3.94 -2.82 -11.48
C MET A 1 3.57 -4.13 -10.82
N VAL A 2 2.84 -4.08 -9.69
CA VAL A 2 2.47 -5.26 -8.91
C VAL A 2 0.96 -5.31 -8.75
N ASN A 3 0.31 -6.37 -9.26
CA ASN A 3 -1.13 -6.60 -9.06
C ASN A 3 -1.48 -8.10 -9.19
N ARG A 4 -2.77 -8.46 -9.12
CA ARG A 4 -3.22 -9.86 -9.10
C ARG A 4 -3.47 -10.50 -10.46
N LYS A 5 -3.83 -9.70 -11.46
CA LYS A 5 -4.39 -10.19 -12.74
C LYS A 5 -3.46 -9.79 -13.87
N GLU A 6 -2.85 -10.80 -14.49
CA GLU A 6 -1.92 -10.62 -15.62
C GLU A 6 -2.54 -9.79 -16.74
N GLU A 7 -3.78 -10.11 -17.14
CA GLU A 7 -4.51 -9.38 -18.17
C GLU A 7 -4.63 -7.88 -17.89
N GLN A 8 -4.94 -7.51 -16.62
CA GLN A 8 -5.03 -6.11 -16.21
C GLN A 8 -3.65 -5.44 -16.17
N GLY A 9 -2.63 -6.20 -15.73
CA GLY A 9 -1.25 -5.74 -15.76
C GLY A 9 -0.74 -5.48 -17.18
N GLN A 10 -0.99 -6.42 -18.10
CA GLN A 10 -0.56 -6.28 -19.48
C GLN A 10 -1.27 -5.12 -20.18
N ALA A 11 -2.59 -5.00 -20.01
CA ALA A 11 -3.35 -3.88 -20.57
C ALA A 11 -2.83 -2.50 -20.08
N ALA A 12 -2.46 -2.40 -18.79
CA ALA A 12 -1.89 -1.18 -18.25
C ALA A 12 -0.47 -0.92 -18.80
N ILE A 13 0.36 -1.96 -18.97
CA ILE A 13 1.69 -1.83 -19.60
C ILE A 13 1.58 -1.33 -21.04
N ASP A 14 0.67 -1.91 -21.82
CA ASP A 14 0.49 -1.55 -23.22
C ASP A 14 0.07 -0.08 -23.34
N LYS A 15 -0.88 0.35 -22.51
CA LYS A 15 -1.31 1.76 -22.45
C LYS A 15 -0.18 2.70 -22.05
N ILE A 16 0.62 2.35 -21.04
CA ILE A 16 1.77 3.19 -20.64
C ILE A 16 2.78 3.28 -21.77
N LYS A 17 3.06 2.19 -22.49
CA LYS A 17 3.99 2.20 -23.63
C LYS A 17 3.46 3.02 -24.81
N GLU A 18 2.15 3.05 -25.02
CA GLU A 18 1.51 3.93 -26.00
C GLU A 18 1.71 5.41 -25.64
N GLU A 19 1.51 5.78 -24.37
CA GLU A 19 1.57 7.17 -23.91
C GLU A 19 3.00 7.68 -23.67
N ALA A 20 3.89 6.84 -23.11
CA ALA A 20 5.23 7.21 -22.69
C ALA A 20 6.34 6.73 -23.65
N GLY A 21 5.99 5.93 -24.67
CA GLY A 21 6.91 5.37 -25.65
C GLY A 21 7.21 3.88 -25.43
N ALA A 22 7.44 3.16 -26.53
CA ALA A 22 7.62 1.70 -26.54
C ALA A 22 8.83 1.20 -25.72
N ASP A 23 9.83 2.07 -25.54
CA ASP A 23 11.06 1.77 -24.78
C ASP A 23 10.88 1.89 -23.26
N ALA A 24 9.69 2.26 -22.77
CA ALA A 24 9.38 2.29 -21.35
C ALA A 24 9.62 0.91 -20.70
N LYS A 25 10.53 0.88 -19.72
CA LYS A 25 10.90 -0.34 -18.99
C LYS A 25 9.90 -0.59 -17.86
N ILE A 26 9.02 -1.57 -18.07
CA ILE A 26 7.99 -1.92 -17.10
C ILE A 26 7.99 -3.43 -16.91
N GLU A 27 8.23 -3.87 -15.68
CA GLU A 27 8.08 -5.26 -15.25
C GLU A 27 6.74 -5.43 -14.54
N TRP A 28 6.01 -6.49 -14.88
CA TRP A 28 4.84 -6.92 -14.13
C TRP A 28 5.20 -8.07 -13.19
N VAL A 29 4.72 -8.00 -11.95
CA VAL A 29 4.93 -9.05 -10.95
C VAL A 29 3.58 -9.40 -10.29
N PRO A 30 3.15 -10.68 -10.30
CA PRO A 30 1.91 -11.08 -9.66
C PRO A 30 2.02 -11.05 -8.13
N CYS A 31 1.09 -10.38 -7.46
CA CYS A 31 0.99 -10.41 -6.01
C CYS A 31 -0.44 -10.09 -5.52
N ASP A 32 -0.97 -10.91 -4.61
CA ASP A 32 -2.18 -10.62 -3.85
C ASP A 32 -1.82 -10.01 -2.48
N MET A 33 -2.30 -8.78 -2.24
CA MET A 33 -2.11 -8.10 -0.95
C MET A 33 -2.86 -8.79 0.20
N GLY A 34 -3.81 -9.67 -0.11
CA GLY A 34 -4.49 -10.57 0.82
C GLY A 34 -3.74 -11.87 1.12
N ASN A 35 -2.46 -11.99 0.75
CA ASN A 35 -1.63 -13.16 1.05
C ASN A 35 -0.24 -12.72 1.54
N LEU A 36 -0.03 -12.75 2.86
CA LEU A 36 1.21 -12.29 3.48
C LEU A 36 2.44 -13.12 3.07
N ALA A 37 2.26 -14.42 2.80
CA ALA A 37 3.35 -15.27 2.31
C ALA A 37 3.82 -14.83 0.92
N GLN A 38 2.87 -14.59 0.01
CA GLN A 38 3.18 -14.11 -1.34
C GLN A 38 3.80 -12.71 -1.32
N ILE A 39 3.29 -11.80 -0.47
CA ILE A 39 3.91 -10.48 -0.26
C ILE A 39 5.37 -10.63 0.17
N LYS A 40 5.64 -11.50 1.14
CA LYS A 40 7.01 -11.74 1.61
C LYS A 40 7.94 -12.17 0.49
N GLU A 41 7.52 -13.17 -0.28
CA GLU A 41 8.29 -13.72 -1.39
C GLU A 41 8.59 -12.64 -2.44
N VAL A 42 7.55 -11.98 -2.97
CA VAL A 42 7.67 -11.00 -4.04
C VAL A 42 8.56 -9.83 -3.64
N PHE A 43 8.29 -9.20 -2.49
CA PHE A 43 8.97 -7.96 -2.12
C PHE A 43 10.35 -8.20 -1.52
N THR A 44 10.62 -9.39 -0.97
CA THR A 44 11.99 -9.79 -0.65
C THR A 44 12.81 -9.99 -1.92
N GLY A 45 12.24 -10.66 -2.94
CA GLY A 45 12.90 -10.82 -4.24
C GLY A 45 13.22 -9.49 -4.91
N ILE A 46 12.27 -8.54 -4.91
CA ILE A 46 12.50 -7.17 -5.42
C ILE A 46 13.65 -6.50 -4.64
N ARG A 47 13.61 -6.55 -3.30
CA ARG A 47 14.66 -5.93 -2.48
C ARG A 47 16.05 -6.49 -2.78
N GLU A 48 16.15 -7.79 -3.04
CA GLU A 48 17.43 -8.49 -3.27
C GLU A 48 17.97 -8.29 -4.69
N ARG A 49 17.08 -8.11 -5.67
CA ARG A 49 17.45 -7.90 -7.08
C ARG A 49 17.79 -6.44 -7.38
N GLU A 50 17.05 -5.50 -6.80
CA GLU A 50 17.19 -4.08 -7.12
C GLU A 50 18.27 -3.40 -6.27
N GLU A 51 19.08 -2.55 -6.89
CA GLU A 51 20.14 -1.84 -6.19
C GLU A 51 19.64 -0.58 -5.46
N ARG A 52 18.53 0.00 -5.95
CA ARG A 52 17.90 1.23 -5.46
C ARG A 52 16.38 1.21 -5.56
N LEU A 53 15.70 2.00 -4.72
CA LEU A 53 14.26 2.26 -4.78
C LEU A 53 13.96 3.72 -4.42
N ASP A 54 13.57 4.50 -5.43
CA ASP A 54 13.33 5.95 -5.31
C ASP A 54 11.90 6.31 -4.94
N LEU A 55 10.93 5.51 -5.42
CA LEU A 55 9.51 5.79 -5.27
C LEU A 55 8.75 4.50 -5.00
N LEU A 56 8.04 4.47 -3.87
CA LEU A 56 7.11 3.41 -3.51
C LEU A 56 5.70 4.00 -3.43
N ILE A 57 4.82 3.60 -4.34
CA ILE A 57 3.40 4.00 -4.36
C ILE A 57 2.56 2.82 -3.87
N LEU A 58 1.90 3.01 -2.74
CA LEU A 58 1.03 2.03 -2.08
C LEU A 58 -0.43 2.42 -2.33
N SER A 59 -0.90 2.05 -3.52
CA SER A 59 -2.26 2.32 -4.02
C SER A 59 -3.13 1.07 -4.16
N ALA A 60 -2.61 -0.12 -3.82
CA ALA A 60 -3.42 -1.32 -3.88
C ALA A 60 -4.58 -1.21 -2.88
N GLY A 61 -5.81 -1.47 -3.32
CA GLY A 61 -6.96 -1.39 -2.45
C GLY A 61 -8.23 -1.98 -3.02
N ILE A 62 -9.15 -2.30 -2.11
CA ILE A 62 -10.54 -2.61 -2.41
C ILE A 62 -11.44 -1.57 -1.77
N ASN A 63 -12.55 -1.26 -2.43
CA ASN A 63 -13.59 -0.36 -1.94
C ASN A 63 -14.41 -1.02 -0.80
N ALA A 64 -15.52 -0.38 -0.41
CA ALA A 64 -16.50 -0.89 0.56
C ALA A 64 -17.28 -2.13 0.06
N ASN A 65 -16.55 -3.19 -0.28
CA ASN A 65 -17.08 -4.48 -0.68
C ASN A 65 -17.68 -5.23 0.53
N GLN A 66 -18.41 -6.31 0.27
CA GLN A 66 -18.89 -7.18 1.35
C GLN A 66 -17.73 -7.71 2.20
N TYR A 67 -17.93 -7.73 3.52
CA TYR A 67 -17.04 -8.38 4.48
C TYR A 67 -16.65 -9.77 4.01
N GLY A 68 -15.41 -10.11 4.31
CA GLY A 68 -14.94 -11.47 4.26
C GLY A 68 -13.45 -11.51 4.48
N GLU A 69 -12.96 -12.66 4.89
CA GLU A 69 -11.56 -12.81 5.25
C GLU A 69 -10.70 -13.18 4.04
N THR A 70 -9.43 -12.79 4.12
CA THR A 70 -8.37 -13.18 3.20
C THR A 70 -7.87 -14.60 3.48
N HIS A 71 -6.81 -15.02 2.76
CA HIS A 71 -6.09 -16.27 3.04
C HIS A 71 -5.55 -16.33 4.47
N ASP A 72 -5.16 -15.18 5.02
CA ASP A 72 -4.56 -15.06 6.35
C ASP A 72 -5.60 -14.91 7.48
N LYS A 73 -6.90 -15.09 7.18
CA LYS A 73 -8.01 -14.98 8.15
C LYS A 73 -8.12 -13.60 8.78
N ILE A 74 -7.91 -12.55 7.98
CA ILE A 74 -8.07 -11.16 8.39
C ILE A 74 -9.10 -10.51 7.47
N ASP A 75 -9.90 -9.60 8.01
CA ASP A 75 -10.80 -8.74 7.25
C ASP A 75 -10.11 -8.21 5.97
N ARG A 76 -10.76 -8.43 4.82
CA ARG A 76 -10.18 -8.09 3.51
C ARG A 76 -9.89 -6.61 3.35
N HIS A 77 -10.72 -5.71 3.89
CA HIS A 77 -10.51 -4.28 3.74
C HIS A 77 -9.27 -3.88 4.52
N PHE A 78 -9.17 -4.31 5.78
CA PHE A 78 -8.02 -4.04 6.63
C PHE A 78 -6.75 -4.64 6.07
N GLN A 79 -6.78 -5.91 5.63
CA GLN A 79 -5.58 -6.55 5.14
C GLN A 79 -5.11 -5.97 3.81
N VAL A 80 -5.97 -5.92 2.79
CA VAL A 80 -5.56 -5.49 1.45
C VAL A 80 -5.16 -4.02 1.45
N ASN A 81 -5.95 -3.16 2.09
CA ASN A 81 -5.71 -1.72 2.03
C ASN A 81 -4.57 -1.28 2.96
N TRP A 82 -4.43 -1.90 4.14
CA TRP A 82 -3.48 -1.48 5.15
C TRP A 82 -2.40 -2.53 5.43
N LEU A 83 -2.73 -3.68 6.03
CA LEU A 83 -1.72 -4.59 6.59
C LEU A 83 -0.73 -5.13 5.55
N GLY A 84 -1.24 -5.56 4.40
CA GLY A 84 -0.41 -6.08 3.30
C GLY A 84 0.55 -5.03 2.79
N GLN A 85 0.08 -3.80 2.54
CA GLN A 85 0.91 -2.69 2.10
C GLN A 85 1.87 -2.19 3.19
N PHE A 86 1.46 -2.20 4.46
CA PHE A 86 2.34 -2.01 5.62
C PHE A 86 3.48 -3.01 5.60
N TYR A 87 3.19 -4.27 5.33
CA TYR A 87 4.21 -5.30 5.25
C TYR A 87 5.15 -5.10 4.06
N VAL A 88 4.63 -4.75 2.88
CA VAL A 88 5.44 -4.34 1.71
C VAL A 88 6.42 -3.24 2.08
N CYS A 89 5.93 -2.17 2.72
CA CYS A 89 6.77 -1.04 3.12
C CYS A 89 7.89 -1.50 4.06
N ASN A 90 7.60 -2.34 5.06
CA ASN A 90 8.61 -2.87 5.98
C ASN A 90 9.66 -3.73 5.26
N LEU A 91 9.24 -4.57 4.31
CA LEU A 91 10.16 -5.42 3.54
C LEU A 91 11.12 -4.60 2.69
N LEU A 92 10.61 -3.57 2.01
CA LEU A 92 11.39 -2.70 1.12
C LEU A 92 12.16 -1.59 1.86
N PHE A 93 11.81 -1.30 3.11
CA PHE A 93 12.38 -0.18 3.87
C PHE A 93 13.93 -0.17 3.90
N PRO A 94 14.64 -1.31 4.08
CA PRO A 94 16.09 -1.34 4.02
C PRO A 94 16.65 -0.84 2.68
N LEU A 95 16.00 -1.18 1.56
CA LEU A 95 16.42 -0.72 0.22
C LEU A 95 16.18 0.78 0.05
N ILE A 96 15.02 1.28 0.49
CA ILE A 96 14.72 2.72 0.47
C ILE A 96 15.74 3.52 1.29
N ARG A 97 16.06 3.05 2.50
CA ARG A 97 17.06 3.67 3.38
C ARG A 97 18.49 3.56 2.82
N LYS A 98 18.80 2.52 2.05
CA LYS A 98 20.05 2.45 1.28
C LYS A 98 20.07 3.52 0.20
N THR A 99 18.99 3.65 -0.57
CA THR A 99 18.86 4.67 -1.63
C THR A 99 18.96 6.09 -1.10
N SER A 100 18.36 6.38 0.05
CA SER A 100 18.39 7.72 0.66
C SER A 100 19.78 8.19 1.08
N LYS A 101 20.77 7.29 1.10
CA LYS A 101 22.17 7.57 1.47
C LYS A 101 23.10 7.64 0.26
N LEU A 102 22.59 7.41 -0.95
CA LEU A 102 23.40 7.52 -2.16
C LEU A 102 23.72 9.00 -2.46
N PRO A 103 24.94 9.30 -2.95
CA PRO A 103 25.30 10.66 -3.34
C PRO A 103 24.43 11.12 -4.52
N ASP A 104 24.20 12.43 -4.62
CA ASP A 104 23.49 13.11 -5.71
C ASP A 104 22.09 12.52 -6.04
N THR A 105 21.48 11.85 -5.07
CA THR A 105 20.17 11.20 -5.23
C THR A 105 19.10 11.96 -4.44
N PRO A 106 17.98 12.37 -5.07
CA PRO A 106 16.87 12.96 -4.35
C PRO A 106 16.32 12.02 -3.26
N ALA A 107 15.80 12.59 -2.19
CA ALA A 107 15.18 11.82 -1.11
C ALA A 107 14.08 10.89 -1.65
N PRO A 108 14.13 9.57 -1.35
CA PRO A 108 13.09 8.64 -1.74
C PRO A 108 11.72 9.01 -1.15
N ARG A 109 10.66 8.57 -1.82
CA ARG A 109 9.26 8.87 -1.44
C ARG A 109 8.46 7.59 -1.26
N ILE A 110 7.73 7.51 -0.15
CA ILE A 110 6.73 6.48 0.12
C ILE A 110 5.36 7.18 0.14
N VAL A 111 4.51 6.87 -0.83
CA VAL A 111 3.21 7.49 -1.01
C VAL A 111 2.12 6.47 -0.72
N TRP A 112 1.28 6.78 0.24
CA TRP A 112 0.15 5.96 0.67
C TRP A 112 -1.15 6.54 0.15
N GLU A 113 -1.91 5.74 -0.60
CA GLU A 113 -3.21 6.17 -1.10
C GLU A 113 -4.33 5.95 -0.05
N THR A 114 -4.89 7.06 0.43
CA THR A 114 -6.02 7.07 1.35
C THR A 114 -7.35 7.46 0.66
N SER A 115 -8.41 7.70 1.43
CA SER A 115 -9.74 8.09 0.96
C SER A 115 -10.37 9.11 1.90
N GLU A 116 -11.20 10.05 1.42
CA GLU A 116 -12.09 10.83 2.30
C GLU A 116 -13.04 9.93 3.12
N GLN A 117 -13.27 8.69 2.68
CA GLN A 117 -14.04 7.68 3.41
C GLN A 117 -13.39 7.26 4.74
N HIS A 118 -12.15 7.68 5.05
CA HIS A 118 -11.61 7.53 6.41
C HIS A 118 -12.53 8.17 7.48
N ARG A 119 -13.32 9.19 7.10
CA ARG A 119 -14.30 9.85 7.98
C ARG A 119 -15.51 8.97 8.33
N ALA A 120 -15.75 7.92 7.55
CA ALA A 120 -16.79 6.94 7.85
C ALA A 120 -16.34 5.92 8.91
N ALA A 121 -15.07 5.93 9.34
CA ALA A 121 -14.65 5.09 10.44
C ALA A 121 -15.48 5.39 11.71
N PRO A 122 -15.79 4.39 12.55
CA PRO A 122 -16.48 4.61 13.81
C PRO A 122 -15.73 5.63 14.67
N LYS A 123 -16.45 6.35 15.54
CA LYS A 123 -15.84 7.35 16.42
C LYS A 123 -14.77 6.77 17.36
N VAL A 124 -14.91 5.49 17.70
CA VAL A 124 -13.98 4.76 18.56
C VAL A 124 -13.45 3.58 17.75
N VAL A 125 -12.14 3.59 17.50
CA VAL A 125 -11.41 2.51 16.84
C VAL A 125 -10.11 2.31 17.60
N HIS A 126 -9.81 1.07 17.99
CA HIS A 126 -8.62 0.76 18.79
C HIS A 126 -7.54 0.07 17.98
N PHE A 127 -7.91 -0.69 16.94
CA PHE A 127 -6.99 -1.58 16.22
C PHE A 127 -6.20 -2.49 17.18
N GLY A 128 -6.83 -2.89 18.29
CA GLY A 128 -6.16 -3.51 19.43
C GLY A 128 -6.17 -5.04 19.39
N SER A 129 -7.03 -5.64 18.58
CA SER A 129 -7.14 -7.10 18.48
C SER A 129 -7.60 -7.54 17.10
N LEU A 130 -7.33 -8.82 16.79
CA LEU A 130 -7.84 -9.44 15.57
C LEU A 130 -9.37 -9.53 15.57
N ASP A 131 -9.99 -9.81 16.73
CA ASP A 131 -11.46 -9.87 16.83
C ASP A 131 -12.13 -8.52 16.52
N GLU A 132 -11.50 -7.40 16.91
CA GLU A 132 -11.98 -6.06 16.56
C GLU A 132 -11.83 -5.77 15.05
N ILE A 133 -10.77 -6.29 14.43
CA ILE A 133 -10.53 -6.15 12.99
C ILE A 133 -11.52 -7.03 12.21
N ASN A 134 -11.70 -8.28 12.63
CA ASN A 134 -12.57 -9.29 12.03
C ASN A 134 -13.99 -9.23 12.60
N ASN A 135 -14.58 -8.04 12.62
CA ASN A 135 -15.94 -7.86 13.14
C ASN A 135 -16.95 -7.71 11.99
N PRO A 136 -17.68 -8.79 11.63
CA PRO A 136 -18.66 -8.74 10.55
C PRO A 136 -19.92 -7.93 10.89
N ALA A 137 -20.09 -7.49 12.14
CA ALA A 137 -21.23 -6.66 12.55
C ALA A 137 -21.04 -5.16 12.22
N ILE A 138 -19.84 -4.75 11.79
CA ILE A 138 -19.53 -3.39 11.37
C ILE A 138 -19.90 -3.22 9.90
N ASP A 139 -20.45 -2.05 9.53
CA ASP A 139 -20.83 -1.78 8.14
C ASP A 139 -19.62 -1.80 7.20
N ASN A 140 -19.81 -2.24 5.96
CA ASN A 140 -18.71 -2.36 4.97
C ASN A 140 -18.04 -1.02 4.67
N THR A 141 -18.79 0.09 4.71
CA THR A 141 -18.26 1.45 4.55
C THR A 141 -17.42 1.84 5.75
N GLU A 142 -17.86 1.47 6.96
CA GLU A 142 -17.11 1.71 8.19
C GLU A 142 -15.82 0.87 8.24
N LEU A 143 -15.87 -0.41 7.84
CA LEU A 143 -14.68 -1.27 7.70
C LEU A 143 -13.67 -0.70 6.70
N TYR A 144 -14.15 -0.29 5.51
CA TYR A 144 -13.33 0.41 4.54
C TYR A 144 -12.74 1.70 5.13
N GLY A 145 -13.56 2.52 5.79
CA GLY A 145 -13.14 3.75 6.45
C GLY A 145 -12.07 3.51 7.51
N ARG A 146 -12.21 2.47 8.33
CA ARG A 146 -11.20 2.03 9.31
C ARG A 146 -9.87 1.72 8.64
N SER A 147 -9.88 1.01 7.50
CA SER A 147 -8.65 0.71 6.76
C SER A 147 -7.94 1.99 6.26
N LYS A 148 -8.70 2.97 5.76
CA LYS A 148 -8.15 4.25 5.27
C LYS A 148 -7.72 5.18 6.41
N LEU A 149 -8.38 5.10 7.57
CA LEU A 149 -7.94 5.74 8.80
C LEU A 149 -6.62 5.14 9.32
N ALA A 150 -6.49 3.81 9.27
CA ALA A 150 -5.27 3.12 9.69
C ALA A 150 -4.05 3.58 8.87
N ILE A 151 -4.22 3.80 7.56
CA ILE A 151 -3.17 4.39 6.70
C ILE A 151 -2.73 5.76 7.22
N ILE A 152 -3.66 6.68 7.46
CA ILE A 152 -3.34 8.05 7.90
C ILE A 152 -2.62 8.04 9.25
N LEU A 153 -3.14 7.27 10.21
CA LEU A 153 -2.55 7.15 11.54
C LEU A 153 -1.17 6.49 11.48
N GLY A 154 -1.03 5.44 10.66
CA GLY A 154 0.21 4.71 10.48
C GLY A 154 1.30 5.56 9.82
N VAL A 155 0.96 6.37 8.81
CA VAL A 155 1.89 7.34 8.22
C VAL A 155 2.33 8.38 9.24
N LYS A 156 1.37 9.03 9.91
CA LYS A 156 1.67 10.14 10.82
C LYS A 156 2.39 9.68 12.09
N TYR A 157 1.81 8.75 12.83
CA TYR A 157 2.28 8.38 14.15
C TYR A 157 3.19 7.15 14.15
N GLY A 158 3.09 6.29 13.13
CA GLY A 158 3.99 5.15 12.97
C GLY A 158 5.27 5.57 12.25
N PHE A 159 5.18 5.79 10.94
CA PHE A 159 6.35 6.04 10.11
C PHE A 159 7.05 7.36 10.45
N LEU A 160 6.35 8.51 10.42
CA LEU A 160 7.02 9.79 10.65
C LEU A 160 7.54 9.92 12.09
N ASP A 161 6.70 9.70 13.09
CA ASP A 161 7.05 9.96 14.49
C ASP A 161 7.94 8.88 15.12
N ARG A 162 7.84 7.61 14.71
CA ARG A 162 8.61 6.52 15.33
C ARG A 162 9.78 6.01 14.49
N VAL A 163 9.78 6.25 13.18
CA VAL A 163 10.82 5.73 12.29
C VAL A 163 11.63 6.87 11.68
N ILE A 164 11.03 7.73 10.87
CA ILE A 164 11.76 8.72 10.07
C ILE A 164 12.45 9.76 10.95
N LYS A 165 11.70 10.44 11.84
CA LYS A 165 12.27 11.51 12.69
C LYS A 165 13.34 11.00 13.65
N PRO A 166 13.15 9.90 14.41
CA PRO A 166 14.16 9.45 15.36
C PRO A 166 15.44 8.90 14.72
N ASN A 167 15.36 8.41 13.47
CA ASN A 167 16.52 7.90 12.73
C ASN A 167 17.15 8.96 11.82
N GLU A 168 16.57 10.17 11.74
CA GLU A 168 16.99 11.23 10.82
C GLU A 168 17.06 10.76 9.35
N ASP A 169 16.11 9.91 8.95
CA ASP A 169 16.06 9.36 7.60
C ASP A 169 15.71 10.46 6.58
N ASN A 170 16.51 10.59 5.51
CA ASN A 170 16.21 11.45 4.37
C ASN A 170 15.18 10.79 3.42
N ILE A 171 13.98 10.52 3.93
CA ILE A 171 12.89 9.84 3.21
C ILE A 171 11.59 10.61 3.48
N TYR A 172 10.82 10.89 2.42
CA TYR A 172 9.48 11.45 2.55
C TYR A 172 8.44 10.34 2.62
N VAL A 173 7.59 10.37 3.65
CA VAL A 173 6.43 9.47 3.78
C VAL A 173 5.16 10.32 3.79
N LEU A 174 4.26 10.05 2.84
CA LEU A 174 3.09 10.88 2.56
C LEU A 174 1.83 10.01 2.50
N SER A 175 0.71 10.52 3.01
CA SER A 175 -0.62 9.95 2.77
C SER A 175 -1.43 10.93 1.93
N VAL A 176 -2.01 10.48 0.82
CA VAL A 176 -2.72 11.34 -0.13
C VAL A 176 -4.11 10.81 -0.46
N HIS A 177 -5.08 11.70 -0.55
CA HIS A 177 -6.37 11.41 -1.17
C HIS A 177 -6.30 11.83 -2.64
N PRO A 178 -6.63 10.94 -3.60
CA PRO A 178 -6.50 11.26 -5.03
C PRO A 178 -7.58 12.22 -5.55
N GLY A 179 -8.60 12.53 -4.75
CA GLY A 179 -9.81 13.21 -5.22
C GLY A 179 -10.89 12.23 -5.67
N ALA A 180 -12.04 12.74 -6.10
CA ALA A 180 -13.05 11.90 -6.75
C ALA A 180 -12.56 11.54 -8.16
N VAL A 181 -12.29 10.24 -8.39
CA VAL A 181 -11.79 9.73 -9.67
C VAL A 181 -12.82 8.75 -10.23
N SER A 182 -13.12 8.89 -11.52
CA SER A 182 -13.95 7.92 -12.24
C SER A 182 -13.13 6.64 -12.48
N ILE A 183 -13.45 5.58 -11.75
CA ILE A 183 -12.85 4.26 -11.94
C ILE A 183 -13.84 3.43 -12.76
N PRO A 184 -13.47 2.94 -13.97
CA PRO A 184 -14.36 2.08 -14.74
C PRO A 184 -14.75 0.81 -13.95
N GLY A 185 -16.03 0.56 -13.78
CA GLY A 185 -16.55 -0.67 -13.12
C GLY A 185 -16.93 -0.53 -11.64
N THR A 186 -17.00 0.69 -11.11
CA THR A 186 -17.74 1.06 -9.88
C THR A 186 -18.93 1.92 -10.24
#